data_AF-A0A662VEE7-F1
#
_entry.id   AF-A0A662VEE7-F1
#
_cell.length_a   1.000
_cell.length_b   1.000
_cell.length_c   1.000
_cell.angle_alpha   90.00
_cell.angle_beta   90.00
_cell.angle_gamma   90.00
#
_symmetry.space_group_name_H-M   'P 1'
#
loop_
_entity.id
_entity.type
_entity.pdbx_description
1 polymer ?
#
loop_
_entity_poly.entity_id
_entity_poly.type
_entity_poly.pdbx_seq_one_letter_code
_entity_poly.pdbx_strand_id
1 'polypeptide(L)'
;FDVEEIESKRYRNEVIIHSRLNFRESWGSGMDLNIILSTHDDVVKVYISTYPWGIEEISESMLNTMIALAISKIVGAIKSCILA
;
A
#
# COMPACT_ATOMS: atom_id res chain seq x y z
N PHE A 1 -9.09 -6.18 -1.81
CA PHE A 1 -7.92 -5.86 -2.66
C PHE A 1 -7.38 -7.12 -3.28
N ASP A 2 -7.32 -7.12 -4.61
CA ASP A 2 -6.52 -8.02 -5.44
C ASP A 2 -5.33 -7.25 -5.99
N VAL A 3 -4.16 -7.89 -6.04
CA VAL A 3 -2.96 -7.27 -6.62
C VAL A 3 -3.06 -7.41 -8.14
N GLU A 4 -3.07 -6.28 -8.83
CA GLU A 4 -2.96 -6.23 -10.29
C GLU A 4 -1.49 -6.25 -10.69
N GLU A 5 -0.70 -5.41 -10.04
CA GLU A 5 0.71 -5.23 -10.31
C GLU A 5 1.50 -5.00 -9.02
N ILE A 6 2.73 -5.49 -9.00
CA ILE A 6 3.70 -5.17 -7.99
C ILE A 6 5.08 -5.02 -8.62
N GLU A 7 5.68 -3.88 -8.39
CA GLU A 7 7.06 -3.59 -8.76
C GLU A 7 7.85 -3.25 -7.50
N SER A 8 9.11 -3.67 -7.47
CA SER A 8 10.00 -3.29 -6.38
C SER A 8 11.39 -3.01 -6.89
N LYS A 9 12.05 -2.05 -6.23
CA LYS A 9 13.43 -1.71 -6.49
C LYS A 9 14.18 -1.55 -5.18
N ARG A 10 15.29 -2.27 -5.09
CA ARG A 10 16.18 -2.23 -3.93
C ARG A 10 17.37 -1.34 -4.21
N TYR A 11 17.64 -0.46 -3.27
CA TYR A 11 18.84 0.35 -3.16
C TYR A 11 19.62 -0.09 -1.91
N ARG A 12 20.77 0.55 -1.66
CA ARG A 12 21.67 0.18 -0.56
C ARG A 12 20.97 0.23 0.81
N ASN A 13 20.21 1.29 1.07
CA ASN A 13 19.55 1.54 2.36
C ASN A 13 18.03 1.67 2.25
N GLU A 14 17.48 1.46 1.04
CA GLU A 14 16.07 1.70 0.77
C GLU A 14 15.48 0.61 -0.12
N VAL A 15 14.22 0.30 0.11
CA VAL A 15 13.39 -0.52 -0.79
C VAL A 15 12.16 0.29 -1.13
N ILE A 16 11.91 0.46 -2.42
CA ILE A 16 10.72 1.11 -2.95
C ILE A 16 9.84 0.02 -3.54
N ILE A 17 8.57 0.03 -3.17
CA ILE A 17 7.55 -0.89 -3.68
C ILE A 17 6.42 -0.04 -4.25
N HIS A 18 6.08 -0.28 -5.51
CA HIS A 18 4.86 0.21 -6.12
C HIS A 18 3.89 -0.97 -6.29
N SER A 19 2.61 -0.77 -6.00
CA SER A 19 1.61 -1.78 -6.29
C SER A 19 0.30 -1.15 -6.72
N ARG A 20 -0.29 -1.71 -7.76
CA ARG A 20 -1.65 -1.42 -8.21
C ARG A 20 -2.60 -2.47 -7.67
N LEU A 21 -3.62 -2.04 -6.95
CA LEU A 21 -4.61 -2.92 -6.33
C LEU A 21 -6.01 -2.65 -6.85
N ASN A 22 -6.74 -3.71 -7.17
CA ASN A 22 -8.17 -3.68 -7.45
C ASN A 22 -8.99 -3.86 -6.16
N PHE A 23 -9.98 -3.00 -5.93
CA PHE A 23 -10.87 -3.14 -4.77
C PHE A 23 -11.98 -4.15 -5.09
N ARG A 24 -12.15 -5.16 -4.22
CA ARG A 24 -13.03 -6.31 -4.50
C ARG A 24 -14.52 -5.97 -4.41
N GLU A 25 -14.86 -4.97 -3.61
CA GLU A 25 -16.25 -4.64 -3.30
C GLU A 25 -16.86 -3.69 -4.34
N SER A 26 -16.07 -3.18 -5.28
CA SER A 26 -16.56 -2.31 -6.34
C SER A 26 -15.72 -2.43 -7.60
N TRP A 27 -16.41 -2.68 -8.72
CA TRP A 27 -15.79 -2.80 -10.03
C TRP A 27 -15.21 -1.46 -10.49
N GLY A 28 -14.05 -1.50 -11.15
CA GLY A 28 -13.41 -0.30 -11.69
C GLY A 28 -12.87 0.67 -10.65
N SER A 29 -12.65 0.22 -9.41
CA SER A 29 -12.07 1.02 -8.34
C SER A 29 -10.89 0.30 -7.69
N GLY A 30 -9.96 1.07 -7.14
CA GLY A 30 -8.74 0.51 -6.59
C GLY A 30 -7.83 1.53 -5.94
N MET A 31 -6.62 1.08 -5.62
CA MET A 31 -5.63 1.85 -4.89
C MET A 31 -4.27 1.60 -5.49
N ASP A 32 -3.56 2.66 -5.83
CA ASP A 32 -2.12 2.60 -6.06
C ASP A 32 -1.40 2.87 -4.73
N LEU A 33 -0.42 2.03 -4.43
CA LEU A 33 0.37 2.08 -3.21
C LEU A 33 1.82 2.32 -3.54
N ASN A 34 2.41 3.31 -2.87
CA ASN A 34 3.84 3.51 -2.83
C ASN A 34 4.34 3.30 -1.41
N ILE A 35 5.20 2.30 -1.22
CA ILE A 35 5.79 1.98 0.08
C ILE A 35 7.30 2.18 -0.05
N ILE A 36 7.87 2.99 0.83
CA ILE A 36 9.32 3.18 0.94
C ILE A 36 9.74 2.71 2.31
N LEU A 37 10.62 1.71 2.33
CA LEU A 37 11.29 1.22 3.52
C LEU A 37 12.70 1.78 3.49
N SER A 38 13.10 2.60 4.47
CA SER A 38 14.46 3.12 4.57
C SER A 38 15.08 2.77 5.91
N THR A 39 16.36 2.41 5.91
CA THR A 39 17.11 2.07 7.14
C THR A 39 18.08 3.20 7.48
N HIS A 40 17.99 3.73 8.69
CA HIS A 40 18.87 4.77 9.21
C HIS A 40 19.11 4.54 10.71
N ASP A 41 20.38 4.48 11.13
CA ASP A 41 20.81 4.23 12.53
C ASP A 41 20.04 3.09 13.21
N ASP A 42 20.02 1.91 12.59
CA ASP A 42 19.32 0.71 13.07
C ASP A 42 17.78 0.83 13.20
N VAL A 43 17.19 1.92 12.68
CA VAL A 43 15.75 2.12 12.60
C VAL A 43 15.26 1.96 11.16
N VAL A 44 14.23 1.12 10.97
CA VAL A 44 13.49 1.05 9.70
C VAL A 44 12.35 2.06 9.74
N LYS A 45 12.40 3.06 8.85
CA LYS A 45 11.32 4.00 8.60
C LYS A 45 10.47 3.48 7.46
N VAL A 46 9.16 3.59 7.60
CA VAL A 46 8.19 3.16 6.59
C VAL A 46 7.34 4.35 6.18
N TYR A 47 7.42 4.71 4.91
CA TYR A 47 6.58 5.72 4.28
C TYR A 47 5.57 5.02 3.40
N ILE A 48 4.29 5.34 3.61
CA ILE A 48 3.18 4.77 2.84
C ILE A 48 2.43 5.93 2.22
N SER A 49 2.35 5.94 0.90
CA SER A 49 1.49 6.84 0.15
C SER A 49 0.42 6.01 -0.56
N THR A 50 -0.82 6.44 -0.43
CA THR A 50 -1.99 5.75 -0.98
C THR A 50 -2.70 6.67 -1.97
N TYR A 51 -2.90 6.22 -3.20
CA TYR A 51 -3.54 6.97 -4.27
C TYR A 51 -4.76 6.19 -4.78
N PRO A 52 -5.95 6.48 -4.24
CA PRO A 52 -7.18 5.84 -4.66
C PRO A 52 -7.51 6.25 -6.10
N TRP A 53 -8.03 5.29 -6.88
CA TRP A 53 -8.45 5.51 -8.25
C TRP A 53 -9.79 4.82 -8.52
N GLY A 54 -10.56 5.39 -9.43
CA GLY A 54 -11.85 4.86 -9.88
C GLY A 54 -12.15 5.32 -11.29
N ILE A 55 -12.77 4.45 -12.09
CA ILE A 55 -13.32 4.83 -13.40
C ILE A 55 -14.60 5.67 -13.25
N GLU A 56 -15.28 5.52 -12.11
CA GLU A 56 -16.43 6.29 -11.67
C GLU A 56 -16.07 7.08 -10.39
N GLU A 57 -16.92 8.05 -10.04
CA GLU A 57 -16.77 8.80 -8.80
C GLU A 57 -16.89 7.87 -7.58
N ILE A 58 -15.90 7.93 -6.70
CA ILE A 58 -15.86 7.12 -5.47
C ILE A 58 -16.45 7.96 -4.34
N SER A 59 -17.46 7.42 -3.66
CA SER A 59 -17.98 8.06 -2.44
C SER A 59 -16.91 8.21 -1.36
N GLU A 60 -16.99 9.27 -0.57
CA GLU A 60 -16.03 9.54 0.50
C GLU A 60 -15.96 8.40 1.55
N SER A 61 -17.10 7.76 1.85
CA SER A 61 -17.13 6.62 2.77
C SER A 61 -16.35 5.41 2.24
N MET A 62 -16.49 5.13 0.94
CA MET A 62 -15.77 4.06 0.27
C MET A 62 -14.28 4.37 0.17
N LEU A 63 -13.93 5.63 -0.15
CA LEU A 63 -12.56 6.13 -0.15
C LEU A 63 -11.86 5.87 1.19
N ASN A 64 -12.49 6.31 2.28
CA ASN A 64 -11.98 6.13 3.63
C ASN A 64 -11.81 4.65 4.00
N THR A 65 -12.78 3.82 3.59
CA THR A 65 -12.72 2.36 3.79
C THR A 65 -11.53 1.76 3.06
N MET A 66 -11.31 2.12 1.79
CA MET A 66 -10.21 1.62 0.99
C MET A 66 -8.85 1.98 1.60
N ILE A 67 -8.66 3.23 2.01
CA ILE A 67 -7.42 3.71 2.64
C ILE A 67 -7.18 2.95 3.96
N ALA A 68 -8.18 2.86 4.82
CA ALA A 68 -8.07 2.19 6.12
C ALA A 68 -7.70 0.71 5.97
N LEU A 69 -8.34 0.01 5.03
CA LEU A 69 -8.05 -1.39 4.72
C LEU A 69 -6.64 -1.58 4.14
N ALA A 70 -6.22 -0.70 3.22
CA ALA A 70 -4.89 -0.78 2.61
C ALA A 70 -3.79 -0.58 3.65
N ILE A 71 -3.88 0.49 4.47
CA ILE A 71 -2.92 0.77 5.54
C ILE A 71 -2.89 -0.36 6.55
N SER A 72 -4.05 -0.87 6.99
CA SER A 72 -4.13 -1.96 7.97
C SER A 72 -3.44 -3.22 7.47
N LYS A 73 -3.59 -3.58 6.18
CA LYS A 73 -2.89 -4.71 5.59
C LYS A 73 -1.37 -4.51 5.54
N ILE A 74 -0.90 -3.33 5.15
CA ILE A 74 0.54 -3.01 5.10
C ILE A 74 1.16 -3.10 6.50
N VAL A 75 0.54 -2.44 7.47
CA VAL A 75 0.99 -2.47 8.87
C VAL A 75 0.98 -3.89 9.42
N GLY A 76 -0.06 -4.67 9.12
CA GLY A 76 -0.15 -6.08 9.51
C GLY A 76 0.98 -6.93 8.92
N ALA A 77 1.28 -6.76 7.63
CA ALA A 77 2.36 -7.47 6.96
C ALA A 77 3.73 -7.13 7.56
N ILE A 78 4.00 -5.84 7.81
CA ILE A 78 5.24 -5.38 8.45
C ILE A 78 5.39 -6.00 9.84
N LYS A 79 4.34 -5.97 10.67
CA LYS A 79 4.35 -6.59 12.00
C LYS A 79 4.64 -8.10 11.91
N SER A 80 4.04 -8.79 10.95
CA SER A 80 4.28 -10.21 10.74
C SER A 80 5.74 -10.52 10.41
N CYS A 81 6.43 -9.64 9.67
CA CYS A 81 7.84 -9.82 9.34
C CYS A 81 8.78 -9.51 10.51
N ILE A 82 8.36 -8.67 11.47
CA ILE A 82 9.15 -8.34 12.67
C ILE A 82 9.04 -9.45 13.73
N LEU A 83 7.87 -10.12 13.78
CA LEU A 83 7.58 -11.16 14.78
C LEU A 83 7.93 -12.58 14.32
N ALA A 84 8.31 -12.76 13.05
CA ALA A 84 8.72 -14.04 12.45
C ALA A 84 10.24 -14.24 12.57
#